data_AF-A0A921JZR1-F1
#
_entry.id   AF-A0A921JZR1-F1
#
_cell.length_a   1.000
_cell.length_b   1.000
_cell.length_c   1.000
_cell.angle_alpha   90.00
_cell.angle_beta   90.00
_cell.angle_gamma   90.00
#
_symmetry.space_group_name_H-M   'P 1'
#
loop_
_entity.id
_entity.type
_entity.pdbx_description
1 polymer ?
#
loop_
_entity_poly.entity_id
_entity_poly.type
_entity_poly.pdbx_seq_one_letter_code
_entity_poly.pdbx_strand_id
1 'polypeptide(L)'
;AYYLRTSVFENSPLDQAIIAATRLNSLPAERRREAFGKTQERWLELIAAEVEDPAIARAILLMGDGLYYNASLGSDDSTARNVEDLLGVVEKLKSVK
;
A
#
# COMPACT_ATOMS: atom_id res chain seq x y z
N ALA A 1 2.34 8.00 -7.39
CA ALA A 1 1.19 8.81 -6.92
C ALA A 1 -0.08 7.97 -6.67
N TYR A 2 -0.59 7.23 -7.65
CA TYR A 2 -1.86 6.47 -7.51
C TYR A 2 -1.89 5.54 -6.29
N TYR A 3 -0.87 4.68 -6.14
CA TYR A 3 -0.77 3.71 -5.04
C TYR A 3 -1.05 4.36 -3.66
N LEU A 4 -0.25 5.37 -3.27
CA LEU A 4 -0.39 6.05 -1.97
C LEU A 4 -1.75 6.74 -1.77
N ARG A 5 -2.30 7.35 -2.82
CA ARG A 5 -3.62 8.00 -2.77
C ARG A 5 -4.77 7.00 -2.61
N THR A 6 -4.58 5.76 -3.03
CA THR A 6 -5.57 4.69 -2.82
C THR A 6 -5.29 3.87 -1.57
N SER A 7 -4.18 4.10 -0.88
CA SER A 7 -3.81 3.47 0.40
C SER A 7 -4.45 4.15 1.61
N VAL A 8 -5.54 4.86 1.41
CA VAL A 8 -6.38 5.46 2.46
C VAL A 8 -7.76 4.82 2.35
N PHE A 9 -8.41 4.58 3.48
CA PHE A 9 -9.68 3.84 3.55
C PHE A 9 -10.83 4.69 2.95
N GLU A 10 -10.92 4.71 1.62
CA GLU A 10 -11.86 5.51 0.81
C GLU A 10 -12.83 4.64 -0.01
N ASN A 11 -12.95 3.36 0.34
CA ASN A 11 -13.71 2.36 -0.43
C ASN A 11 -13.09 2.09 -1.83
N SER A 12 -11.76 2.23 -1.94
CA SER A 12 -11.00 2.00 -3.16
C SER A 12 -10.98 0.51 -3.56
N PRO A 13 -10.62 0.16 -4.82
CA PRO A 13 -10.38 -1.23 -5.20
C PRO A 13 -9.31 -1.93 -4.33
N LEU A 14 -8.35 -1.18 -3.76
CA LEU A 14 -7.39 -1.70 -2.79
C LEU A 14 -8.07 -2.07 -1.46
N ASP A 15 -8.99 -1.23 -0.98
CA ASP A 15 -9.77 -1.50 0.22
C ASP A 15 -10.64 -2.75 0.03
N GLN A 16 -11.28 -2.89 -1.12
CA GLN A 16 -12.06 -4.09 -1.45
C GLN A 16 -11.18 -5.34 -1.50
N ALA A 17 -9.96 -5.25 -2.03
CA ALA A 17 -9.02 -6.38 -2.04
C ALA A 17 -8.58 -6.77 -0.62
N ILE A 18 -8.28 -5.79 0.24
CA ILE A 18 -7.85 -6.05 1.62
C ILE A 18 -9.04 -6.52 2.49
N ILE A 19 -10.23 -5.95 2.33
CA ILE A 19 -11.47 -6.40 2.97
C ILE A 19 -11.83 -7.82 2.50
N ALA A 20 -11.73 -8.12 1.21
CA ALA A 20 -11.93 -9.47 0.70
C ALA A 20 -10.92 -10.46 1.30
N ALA A 21 -9.66 -10.05 1.43
CA ALA A 21 -8.61 -10.86 2.03
C ALA A 21 -8.80 -11.08 3.54
N THR A 22 -9.31 -10.09 4.29
CA THR A 22 -9.66 -10.27 5.72
C THR A 22 -10.89 -11.17 5.91
N ARG A 23 -11.83 -11.17 4.95
CA ARG A 23 -12.98 -12.08 4.90
C ARG A 23 -12.62 -13.53 4.58
N LEU A 24 -11.38 -13.82 4.20
CA LEU A 24 -10.85 -15.19 4.06
C LEU A 24 -10.70 -15.93 5.40
N ASN A 25 -11.30 -15.45 6.50
CA ASN A 25 -11.11 -15.99 7.84
C ASN A 25 -11.49 -17.48 7.97
N SER A 26 -12.30 -18.01 7.05
CA SER A 26 -12.65 -19.43 6.91
C SER A 26 -11.60 -20.28 6.18
N LEU A 27 -10.58 -19.67 5.57
CA LEU A 27 -9.49 -20.38 4.92
C LEU A 27 -8.36 -20.76 5.91
N PRO A 28 -7.64 -21.86 5.66
CA PRO A 28 -6.40 -22.17 6.35
C PRO A 28 -5.42 -20.99 6.32
N ALA A 29 -4.66 -20.80 7.41
CA ALA A 29 -3.73 -19.68 7.56
C ALA A 29 -2.73 -19.57 6.38
N GLU A 30 -2.27 -20.70 5.84
CA GLU A 30 -1.35 -20.74 4.70
C GLU A 30 -1.97 -20.17 3.42
N ARG A 31 -3.24 -20.49 3.12
CA ARG A 31 -3.95 -19.93 1.95
C ARG A 31 -4.22 -18.44 2.10
N ARG A 32 -4.46 -17.97 3.32
CA ARG A 32 -4.55 -16.54 3.60
C ARG A 32 -3.22 -15.83 3.33
N ARG A 33 -2.12 -16.36 3.89
CA ARG A 33 -0.77 -15.81 3.66
C ARG A 33 -0.42 -15.79 2.17
N GLU A 34 -0.75 -16.84 1.43
CA GLU A 34 -0.55 -16.89 -0.02
C GLU A 34 -1.33 -15.79 -0.75
N ALA A 35 -2.61 -15.59 -0.42
CA ALA A 35 -3.45 -14.56 -1.05
C ALA A 35 -2.96 -13.13 -0.75
N PHE A 36 -2.60 -12.85 0.50
CA PHE A 36 -2.02 -11.56 0.89
C PHE A 36 -0.65 -11.35 0.23
N GLY A 37 0.21 -12.37 0.21
CA GLY A 37 1.53 -12.33 -0.43
C GLY A 37 1.43 -12.01 -1.91
N LYS A 38 0.57 -12.70 -2.67
CA LYS A 38 0.36 -12.43 -4.10
C LYS A 38 -0.13 -11.00 -4.37
N THR A 39 -0.99 -10.49 -3.50
CA THR A 39 -1.50 -9.11 -3.63
C THR A 39 -0.37 -8.10 -3.43
N GLN A 40 0.44 -8.30 -2.38
CA GLN A 40 1.58 -7.44 -2.08
C GLN A 40 2.67 -7.51 -3.18
N GLU A 41 2.97 -8.71 -3.69
CA GLU A 41 3.89 -8.93 -4.81
C GLU A 41 3.44 -8.17 -6.06
N ARG A 42 2.15 -8.25 -6.41
CA ARG A 42 1.63 -7.57 -7.60
C ARG A 42 1.74 -6.05 -7.51
N TRP A 43 1.53 -5.49 -6.32
CA TRP A 43 1.75 -4.06 -6.10
C TRP A 43 3.24 -3.69 -6.17
N LEU A 44 4.10 -4.51 -5.59
CA LEU A 44 5.54 -4.29 -5.64
C LEU A 44 6.07 -4.32 -7.09
N GLU A 45 5.59 -5.24 -7.93
CA GLU A 45 5.93 -5.29 -9.36
C GLU A 45 5.56 -3.98 -10.08
N LEU A 46 4.36 -3.46 -9.83
CA LEU A 46 3.90 -2.21 -10.45
C LEU A 46 4.71 -1.00 -9.97
N ILE A 47 5.08 -0.95 -8.69
CA ILE A 47 5.90 0.12 -8.13
C ILE A 47 7.34 0.03 -8.67
N ALA A 48 7.90 -1.17 -8.74
CA ALA A 48 9.25 -1.41 -9.23
C ALA A 48 9.42 -1.06 -10.72
N ALA A 49 8.34 -1.07 -11.50
CA ALA A 49 8.37 -0.58 -12.88
C ALA A 49 8.57 0.95 -12.98
N GLU A 50 8.37 1.69 -11.89
CA GLU A 50 8.37 3.16 -11.85
C GLU A 50 9.60 3.76 -11.15
N VAL A 51 10.48 2.92 -10.58
CA VAL A 51 11.66 3.34 -9.80
C VAL A 51 12.86 2.45 -10.10
N GLU A 52 14.06 3.02 -10.11
CA GLU A 52 15.28 2.27 -10.47
C GLU A 52 15.81 1.38 -9.33
N ASP A 53 15.73 1.85 -8.08
CA ASP A 53 16.21 1.09 -6.91
C ASP A 53 15.09 0.21 -6.32
N PRO A 54 15.27 -1.12 -6.26
CA PRO A 54 14.32 -2.02 -5.60
C PRO A 54 14.05 -1.68 -4.12
N ALA A 55 15.00 -1.06 -3.42
CA ALA A 55 14.79 -0.60 -2.04
C ALA A 55 13.81 0.57 -1.96
N ILE A 56 13.83 1.48 -2.94
CA ILE A 56 12.85 2.56 -3.06
C ILE A 56 11.46 1.96 -3.33
N ALA A 57 11.36 0.96 -4.21
CA ALA A 57 10.08 0.29 -4.48
C ALA A 57 9.48 -0.32 -3.20
N ARG A 58 10.30 -1.01 -2.40
CA ARG A 58 9.89 -1.55 -1.10
C ARG A 58 9.50 -0.46 -0.10
N ALA A 59 10.23 0.65 -0.06
CA ALA A 59 9.91 1.77 0.82
C ALA A 59 8.52 2.35 0.49
N ILE A 60 8.23 2.58 -0.80
CA ILE A 60 6.93 3.07 -1.27
C ILE A 60 5.81 2.09 -0.89
N LEU A 61 6.02 0.78 -1.10
CA LEU A 61 5.05 -0.25 -0.71
C LEU A 61 4.70 -0.17 0.78
N LEU A 62 5.71 -0.11 1.65
CA LEU A 62 5.54 -0.03 3.11
C LEU A 62 4.87 1.26 3.59
N MET A 63 5.10 2.38 2.88
CA MET A 63 4.36 3.63 3.13
C MET A 63 2.85 3.41 2.91
N GLY A 64 2.47 2.71 1.84
CA GLY A 64 1.08 2.36 1.57
C GLY A 64 0.48 1.45 2.64
N ASP A 65 1.22 0.42 3.07
CA ASP A 65 0.78 -0.48 4.15
C ASP A 65 0.51 0.30 5.46
N GLY A 66 1.40 1.24 5.81
CA GLY A 66 1.26 2.08 7.00
C GLY A 66 0.09 3.07 6.90
N LEU A 67 -0.11 3.69 5.75
CA LEU A 67 -1.25 4.57 5.49
C LEU A 67 -2.57 3.80 5.64
N TYR A 68 -2.67 2.62 5.04
CA TYR A 68 -3.88 1.80 5.09
C TYR A 68 -4.17 1.32 6.52
N TYR A 69 -3.14 0.87 7.24
CA TYR A 69 -3.27 0.47 8.64
C TYR A 69 -3.80 1.61 9.51
N ASN A 70 -3.22 2.81 9.39
CA ASN A 70 -3.66 3.97 10.16
C ASN A 70 -5.10 4.41 9.82
N ALA A 71 -5.47 4.36 8.54
CA ALA A 71 -6.82 4.65 8.08
C ALA A 71 -7.83 3.64 8.67
N SER A 72 -7.48 2.35 8.71
CA SER A 72 -8.33 1.30 9.29
C SER A 72 -8.60 1.48 10.80
N LEU A 73 -7.78 2.26 11.50
CA LEU A 73 -7.96 2.64 12.90
C LEU A 73 -8.79 3.91 13.10
N GLY A 74 -9.29 4.55 12.04
CA GLY A 74 -10.16 5.73 12.09
C GLY A 74 -9.41 7.07 12.13
N SER A 75 -8.20 7.14 11.56
CA SER A 75 -7.34 8.33 11.59
C SER A 75 -7.47 9.22 10.33
N ASP A 76 -8.68 9.51 9.87
CA ASP A 76 -8.91 10.05 8.51
C ASP A 76 -8.23 11.41 8.22
N ASP A 77 -8.34 12.37 9.14
CA ASP A 77 -7.88 13.76 8.91
C ASP A 77 -6.34 13.90 8.93
N SER A 78 -5.65 13.05 9.70
CA SER A 78 -4.19 12.95 9.69
C SER A 78 -3.70 12.14 8.49
N THR A 79 -4.50 11.17 8.03
CA THR A 79 -4.15 10.28 6.92
C THR A 79 -4.06 11.03 5.60
N ALA A 80 -5.03 11.90 5.28
CA ALA A 80 -4.98 12.71 4.06
C ALA A 80 -3.73 13.62 4.00
N ARG A 81 -3.35 14.23 5.13
CA ARG A 81 -2.14 15.05 5.23
C ARG A 81 -0.86 14.22 5.05
N ASN A 82 -0.82 13.05 5.68
CA ASN A 82 0.30 12.11 5.53
C ASN A 82 0.49 11.67 4.08
N VAL A 83 -0.59 11.50 3.30
CA VAL A 83 -0.49 11.14 1.87
C VAL A 83 0.27 12.20 1.07
N GLU A 84 -0.11 13.47 1.20
CA GLU A 84 0.54 14.56 0.44
C GLU A 84 2.02 14.73 0.85
N ASP A 85 2.33 14.64 2.14
CA ASP A 85 3.72 14.68 2.62
C ASP A 85 4.54 13.51 2.06
N LEU A 86 3.98 12.29 2.06
CA LEU A 86 4.65 11.10 1.51
C LEU A 86 4.79 11.15 -0.01
N LEU A 87 3.86 11.75 -0.74
CA LEU A 87 4.03 12.00 -2.17
C LEU A 87 5.25 12.89 -2.44
N GLY A 88 5.44 13.95 -1.65
CA GLY A 88 6.64 14.78 -1.71
C GLY A 88 7.93 14.01 -1.40
N VAL A 89 7.88 13.03 -0.50
CA VAL A 89 9.01 12.12 -0.22
C VAL A 89 9.26 11.17 -1.40
N VAL A 90 8.23 10.60 -2.01
CA VAL A 90 8.37 9.71 -3.15
C VAL A 90 9.03 10.43 -4.33
N GLU A 91 8.65 11.66 -4.64
CA GLU A 91 9.30 12.42 -5.72
C GLU A 91 10.79 12.65 -5.43
N LYS A 92 11.17 12.90 -4.17
CA LYS A 92 12.58 12.99 -3.77
C LYS A 92 13.29 11.65 -3.94
N LEU A 93 12.69 10.54 -3.50
CA LEU A 93 13.27 9.21 -3.66
C LEU A 93 13.46 8.84 -5.13
N LYS A 94 12.46 9.10 -5.99
CA LYS A 94 12.55 8.88 -7.45
C LYS A 94 13.67 9.69 -8.12
N SER A 95 14.10 10.80 -7.52
CA SER A 95 15.18 11.64 -8.05
C SER A 95 16.58 11.18 -7.65
N VAL A 96 16.70 10.21 -6.73
CA VAL A 96 17.98 9.61 -6.35
C VAL A 96 18.42 8.68 -7.48
N LYS A 97 19.56 9.00 -8.09
CA LYS A 97 20.26 8.18 -9.10
C LYS A 97 21.14 7.13 -8.44
#